data_AF-A0A7L2SBQ0-F1
#
_entry.id   AF-A0A7L2SBQ0-F1
#
_cell.length_a   1.000
_cell.length_b   1.000
_cell.length_c   1.000
_cell.angle_alpha   90.00
_cell.angle_beta   90.00
_cell.angle_gamma   90.00
#
_symmetry.space_group_name_H-M   'P 1'
#
loop_
_entity.id
_entity.type
_entity.pdbx_description
1 polymer ?
#
loop_
_entity_poly.entity_id
_entity_poly.type
_entity_poly.pdbx_seq_one_letter_code
_entity_poly.pdbx_strand_id
1 'polypeptide(L)'
;VLFLQIVHILNMTSAKIVSFLLHPEESLHSLQNRIEFETGISTGNQELLLETGICLDPRKPASQCVIDGVRGWDSYMVYLFDKSKTVYDGPFASRSLSDCVNYIVQDSKIQLPIPQLRKVWAEAVHYVIGLKEDYSRLFQGQRAAMLSLLRYNANLIKMKNNMVSASQQLKAKLEFFHQSIRLDLERYSDQMAYGISSEKMLKAWKEMEEKASQCAQAEDIGYLDEQIMALHTEIVELQKSPYARRQGEVMESL
;
A
#
# COMPACT_ATOMS: atom_id res chain seq x y z
N VAL A 1 6.04 34.85 6.61
CA VAL A 1 5.44 33.55 7.04
C VAL A 1 4.37 33.04 6.05
N LEU A 2 3.60 33.91 5.39
CA LEU A 2 2.48 33.53 4.49
C LEU A 2 2.82 32.74 3.20
N PHE A 3 4.10 32.49 2.88
CA PHE A 3 4.53 31.77 1.67
C PHE A 3 5.33 30.50 1.96
N LEU A 4 5.34 30.01 3.21
CA LEU A 4 6.07 28.79 3.57
C LEU A 4 5.22 27.57 3.25
N GLN A 5 5.75 26.64 2.45
CA GLN A 5 5.17 25.33 2.24
C GLN A 5 5.73 24.37 3.30
N ILE A 6 4.91 24.04 4.30
CA ILE A 6 5.27 23.07 5.34
C ILE A 6 4.49 21.80 5.07
N VAL A 7 5.18 20.65 5.08
CA VAL A 7 4.55 19.34 5.07
C VAL A 7 4.65 18.70 6.45
N HIS A 8 3.55 18.17 6.94
CA HIS A 8 3.50 17.35 8.14
C HIS A 8 3.49 15.87 7.76
N ILE A 9 4.42 15.11 8.32
CA ILE A 9 4.58 13.68 8.05
C ILE A 9 4.38 12.90 9.33
N LEU A 10 3.33 12.09 9.39
CA LEU A 10 3.11 11.16 10.50
C LEU A 10 3.81 9.84 10.21
N ASN A 11 4.82 9.52 11.02
CA ASN A 11 5.50 8.23 10.98
C ASN A 11 4.63 7.18 11.68
N MET A 12 4.05 6.27 10.89
CA MET A 12 3.13 5.24 11.37
C MET A 12 3.83 4.15 12.20
N THR A 13 5.16 4.07 12.14
CA THR A 13 5.95 3.14 12.97
C THR A 13 6.21 3.66 14.38
N SER A 14 6.11 4.97 14.60
CA SER A 14 6.47 5.59 15.88
C SER A 14 5.42 6.56 16.43
N ALA A 15 4.35 6.83 15.68
CA ALA A 15 3.33 7.85 15.95
C ALA A 15 3.88 9.29 16.11
N LYS A 16 5.08 9.56 15.60
CA LYS A 16 5.68 10.91 15.62
C LYS A 16 5.32 11.70 14.38
N ILE A 17 4.99 12.97 14.56
CA ILE A 17 4.80 13.93 13.47
C ILE A 17 6.12 14.69 13.28
N VAL A 18 6.67 14.63 12.08
CA VAL A 18 7.85 15.39 11.66
C VAL A 18 7.44 16.40 10.61
N SER A 19 7.82 17.65 10.81
CA SER A 19 7.44 18.76 9.94
C SER A 19 8.63 19.23 9.13
N PHE A 20 8.47 19.30 7.81
CA PHE A 20 9.53 19.75 6.91
C PHE A 20 9.09 21.02 6.19
N LEU A 21 9.94 22.05 6.25
CA LEU A 21 9.83 23.17 5.34
C LEU A 21 10.32 22.71 3.95
N LEU A 22 9.47 22.86 2.95
CA LEU A 22 9.76 22.52 1.56
C LEU A 22 10.40 23.70 0.84
N HIS A 23 11.38 23.40 -0.01
CA HIS A 23 11.92 24.37 -0.95
C HIS A 23 11.12 24.32 -2.28
N PRO A 24 10.92 25.45 -2.99
CA PRO A 24 10.07 25.50 -4.20
C PRO A 24 10.41 24.49 -5.30
N GLU A 25 11.69 24.10 -5.41
CA GLU A 25 12.20 23.16 -6.43
C GLU A 25 12.70 21.84 -5.80
N GLU A 26 12.28 21.54 -4.58
CA GLU A 26 12.72 20.33 -3.89
C GLU A 26 12.09 19.09 -4.55
N SER A 27 12.93 18.12 -4.92
CA SER A 27 12.47 16.82 -5.41
C SER A 27 11.94 15.97 -4.25
N LEU A 28 11.03 15.04 -4.55
CA LEU A 28 10.57 14.08 -3.52
C LEU A 28 11.73 13.28 -2.94
N HIS A 29 12.72 12.90 -3.76
CA HIS A 29 13.89 12.15 -3.30
C HIS A 29 14.73 12.95 -2.28
N SER A 30 14.90 14.26 -2.49
CA SER A 30 15.57 15.14 -1.51
C SER A 30 14.83 15.14 -0.17
N LEU A 31 13.50 15.27 -0.21
CA LEU A 31 12.67 15.17 1.00
C LEU A 31 12.81 13.81 1.67
N GLN A 32 12.81 12.70 0.90
CA GLN A 32 12.99 11.35 1.44
C GLN A 32 14.33 11.16 2.16
N ASN A 33 15.41 11.76 1.66
CA ASN A 33 16.72 11.74 2.35
C ASN A 33 16.65 12.48 3.71
N ARG A 34 15.91 13.58 3.80
CA ARG A 34 15.68 14.30 5.06
C ARG A 34 14.80 13.49 6.02
N ILE A 35 13.79 12.81 5.50
CA ILE A 35 12.96 11.89 6.27
C ILE A 35 13.80 10.73 6.81
N GLU A 36 14.71 10.18 6.00
CA GLU A 36 15.63 9.11 6.42
C GLU A 36 16.51 9.56 7.58
N PHE A 37 17.05 10.78 7.52
CA PHE A 37 17.84 11.36 8.61
C PHE A 37 17.06 11.46 9.93
N GLU A 38 15.79 11.87 9.88
CA GLU A 38 14.94 12.04 11.08
C GLU A 38 14.32 10.74 11.60
N THR A 39 14.05 9.78 10.72
CA THR A 39 13.26 8.56 11.05
C THR A 39 14.07 7.28 11.05
N GLY A 40 15.24 7.27 10.40
CA GLY A 40 16.05 6.07 10.16
C GLY A 40 15.49 5.12 9.10
N ILE A 41 14.35 5.43 8.47
CA ILE A 41 13.77 4.59 7.41
C ILE A 41 14.48 4.92 6.10
N SER A 42 15.18 3.93 5.54
CA SER A 42 15.91 4.11 4.27
C SER A 42 14.98 4.57 3.14
N THR A 43 15.43 5.50 2.29
CA THR A 43 14.62 6.04 1.17
C THR A 43 13.87 4.98 0.34
N GLY A 44 14.47 3.83 0.03
CA GLY A 44 13.83 2.74 -0.73
C GLY A 44 12.65 2.07 -0.01
N ASN A 45 12.69 2.06 1.33
CA ASN A 45 11.67 1.48 2.20
C ASN A 45 10.61 2.49 2.65
N GLN A 46 10.75 3.77 2.31
CA GLN A 46 9.72 4.77 2.60
C GLN A 46 8.54 4.60 1.63
N GLU A 47 7.36 4.34 2.18
CA GLU A 47 6.09 4.46 1.49
C GLU A 47 5.31 5.65 2.06
N LEU A 48 5.18 6.70 1.26
CA LEU A 48 4.51 7.94 1.63
C LEU A 48 3.11 7.94 1.00
N LEU A 49 2.08 7.92 1.84
CA LEU A 49 0.68 7.90 1.44
C LEU A 49 -0.01 9.22 1.78
N LEU A 50 -0.82 9.73 0.86
CA LEU A 50 -1.81 10.77 1.16
C LEU A 50 -3.00 10.18 1.92
N GLU A 51 -3.84 11.00 2.54
CA GLU A 51 -5.12 10.58 3.15
C GLU A 51 -6.03 9.78 2.21
N THR A 52 -5.91 10.04 0.90
CA THR A 52 -6.64 9.31 -0.13
C THR A 52 -6.10 7.89 -0.35
N GLY A 53 -4.98 7.50 0.28
CA GLY A 53 -4.26 6.25 0.10
C GLY A 53 -3.45 6.17 -1.19
N ILE A 54 -3.17 7.32 -1.81
CA ILE A 54 -2.35 7.41 -3.02
C ILE A 54 -0.88 7.55 -2.61
N CYS A 55 -0.01 6.71 -3.14
CA CYS A 55 1.43 6.85 -2.97
C CYS A 55 1.94 8.08 -3.71
N LEU A 56 2.87 8.81 -3.09
CA LEU A 56 3.54 9.93 -3.75
C LEU A 56 4.32 9.45 -4.98
N ASP A 57 4.30 10.26 -6.03
CA ASP A 57 4.98 9.97 -7.29
C ASP A 57 6.45 10.43 -7.21
N PRO A 58 7.43 9.52 -7.31
CA PRO A 58 8.85 9.88 -7.28
C PRO A 58 9.29 10.82 -8.39
N ARG A 59 8.51 10.91 -9.47
CA ARG A 59 8.79 11.77 -10.64
C ARG A 59 8.31 13.21 -10.44
N LYS A 60 7.49 13.46 -9.43
CA LYS A 60 6.93 14.79 -9.10
C LYS A 60 7.74 15.46 -7.99
N PRO A 61 7.73 16.80 -7.93
CA PRO A 61 8.38 17.55 -6.84
C PRO A 61 7.74 17.24 -5.47
N ALA A 62 8.43 17.62 -4.40
CA ALA A 62 7.95 17.46 -3.02
C ALA A 62 6.68 18.29 -2.73
N SER A 63 6.42 19.34 -3.51
CA SER A 63 5.21 20.17 -3.40
C SER A 63 3.91 19.38 -3.57
N GLN A 64 3.94 18.18 -4.17
CA GLN A 64 2.78 17.28 -4.22
C GLN A 64 2.25 16.86 -2.84
N CYS A 65 3.07 16.98 -1.79
CA CYS A 65 2.69 16.67 -0.42
C CYS A 65 1.76 17.74 0.17
N VAL A 66 1.75 18.94 -0.41
CA VAL A 66 0.99 20.08 0.05
C VAL A 66 -0.18 20.27 -0.91
N ILE A 67 -1.40 20.31 -0.37
CA ILE A 67 -2.59 20.63 -1.16
C ILE A 67 -2.89 22.11 -0.94
N ASP A 68 -2.70 22.91 -1.99
CA ASP A 68 -3.11 24.32 -1.99
C ASP A 68 -4.64 24.41 -1.86
N GLY A 69 -5.14 24.86 -0.70
CA GLY A 69 -6.57 24.94 -0.44
C GLY A 69 -6.94 25.66 0.86
N VAL A 70 -8.22 26.01 0.99
CA VAL A 70 -8.80 26.87 2.06
C VAL A 70 -8.91 26.16 3.43
N ARG A 71 -8.42 24.92 3.57
CA ARG A 71 -8.44 24.22 4.86
C ARG A 71 -7.20 24.63 5.66
N GLY A 72 -7.39 25.02 6.91
CA GLY A 72 -6.36 25.61 7.78
C GLY A 72 -5.05 24.80 7.86
N TRP A 73 -4.01 25.42 8.40
CA TRP A 73 -2.61 24.96 8.34
C TRP A 73 -2.36 23.53 8.84
N ASP A 74 -3.26 22.94 9.63
CA ASP A 74 -3.18 21.57 10.16
C ASP A 74 -3.87 20.49 9.30
N SER A 75 -4.38 20.84 8.12
CA SER A 75 -5.38 19.98 7.46
C SER A 75 -4.83 18.90 6.53
N TYR A 76 -3.54 18.89 6.22
CA TYR A 76 -2.97 17.92 5.28
C TYR A 76 -1.74 17.25 5.86
N MET A 77 -1.84 15.93 5.99
CA MET A 77 -0.77 15.10 6.51
C MET A 77 -0.42 13.99 5.53
N VAL A 78 0.87 13.72 5.41
CA VAL A 78 1.41 12.57 4.70
C VAL A 78 1.70 11.47 5.72
N TYR A 79 1.33 10.24 5.41
CA TYR A 79 1.56 9.09 6.27
C TYR A 79 2.76 8.31 5.77
N LEU A 80 3.78 8.17 6.61
CA LEU A 80 4.98 7.40 6.32
C LEU A 80 4.86 5.98 6.86
N PHE A 81 4.97 5.02 5.95
CA PHE A 81 5.05 3.60 6.22
C PHE A 81 6.44 3.07 5.87
N ASP A 82 6.90 2.09 6.63
CA ASP A 82 8.16 1.37 6.42
C ASP A 82 7.86 0.02 5.77
N LYS A 83 8.32 -0.16 4.52
CA LYS A 83 8.15 -1.39 3.74
C LYS A 83 8.99 -2.56 4.25
N SER A 84 10.03 -2.29 5.03
CA SER A 84 10.89 -3.34 5.58
C SER A 84 10.24 -4.11 6.73
N LYS A 85 9.15 -3.57 7.29
CA LYS A 85 8.44 -4.11 8.45
C LYS A 85 7.04 -4.54 8.06
N THR A 86 6.67 -5.75 8.47
CA THR A 86 5.32 -6.30 8.26
C THR A 86 4.39 -6.02 9.43
N VAL A 87 4.95 -5.74 10.62
CA VAL A 87 4.23 -5.38 11.85
C VAL A 87 4.99 -4.23 12.52
N TYR A 88 4.25 -3.26 13.05
CA TYR A 88 4.83 -2.15 13.80
C TYR A 88 4.66 -2.41 15.29
N ASP A 89 5.74 -2.86 15.91
CA ASP A 89 5.79 -3.06 17.35
C ASP A 89 6.03 -1.71 18.05
N GLY A 90 5.28 -1.46 19.12
CA GLY A 90 5.48 -0.31 19.99
C GLY A 90 6.82 -0.36 20.73
N PRO A 91 7.16 0.68 21.53
CA PRO A 91 6.25 1.72 22.00
C PRO A 91 6.09 2.88 21.00
N PHE A 92 4.85 3.28 20.76
CA PHE A 92 4.53 4.50 20.03
C PHE A 92 4.73 5.72 20.94
N ALA A 93 5.17 6.84 20.37
CA ALA A 93 5.33 8.08 21.11
C ALA A 93 3.96 8.56 21.63
N SER A 94 3.85 8.76 22.94
CA SER A 94 2.68 9.37 23.58
C SER A 94 2.93 10.85 23.86
N ARG A 95 1.85 11.64 23.95
CA ARG A 95 1.95 13.02 24.47
C ARG A 95 2.51 13.01 25.89
N SER A 96 3.46 13.90 26.16
CA SER A 96 3.94 14.17 27.51
C SER A 96 2.95 15.03 28.28
N LEU A 97 2.74 14.72 29.56
CA LEU A 97 2.03 15.60 30.46
C LEU A 97 2.92 16.80 30.82
N SER A 98 2.32 18.00 30.88
CA SER A 98 2.93 19.16 31.52
C SER A 98 3.19 18.85 33.00
N ASP A 99 4.25 19.39 33.58
CA ASP A 99 4.57 19.21 35.01
C ASP A 99 3.38 19.58 35.91
N CYS A 100 2.64 20.62 35.53
CA CYS A 100 1.45 21.07 36.25
C CYS A 100 0.32 20.03 36.23
N VAL A 101 0.11 19.36 35.09
CA VAL A 101 -0.90 18.29 34.96
C VAL A 101 -0.41 17.02 35.65
N ASN A 102 0.87 16.69 35.52
CA ASN A 102 1.46 15.53 36.19
C ASN A 102 1.32 15.63 37.71
N TYR A 103 1.43 16.83 38.28
CA TYR A 103 1.25 17.08 39.70
C TYR A 103 -0.15 16.73 40.22
N ILE A 104 -1.22 17.09 39.49
CA ILE A 104 -2.60 16.74 39.88
C ILE A 104 -2.94 15.26 39.61
N VAL A 105 -2.23 14.61 38.69
CA VAL A 105 -2.36 13.16 38.44
C VAL A 105 -1.72 12.37 39.58
N GLN A 106 -0.59 12.85 40.12
CA GLN A 106 0.11 12.22 41.24
C GLN A 106 -0.58 12.48 42.59
N ASP A 107 -1.10 13.68 42.82
CA ASP A 107 -1.91 14.02 44.00
C ASP A 107 -3.30 14.53 43.59
N SER A 108 -4.26 13.61 43.50
CA SER A 108 -5.62 13.91 43.05
C SER A 108 -6.49 14.65 44.07
N LYS A 109 -6.04 14.77 45.33
CA LYS A 109 -6.80 15.41 46.43
C LYS A 109 -6.25 16.78 46.82
N ILE A 110 -5.22 17.24 46.13
CA ILE A 110 -4.56 18.49 46.42
C ILE A 110 -5.51 19.69 46.31
N GLN A 111 -5.40 20.60 47.27
CA GLN A 111 -6.16 21.85 47.28
C GLN A 111 -5.30 22.93 46.61
N LEU A 112 -5.68 23.33 45.40
CA LEU A 112 -5.01 24.41 44.67
C LEU A 112 -5.90 25.67 44.61
N PRO A 113 -5.31 26.88 44.62
CA PRO A 113 -6.05 28.10 44.37
C PRO A 113 -6.78 28.08 43.01
N ILE A 114 -7.98 28.66 42.95
CA ILE A 114 -8.83 28.72 41.74
C ILE A 114 -8.07 29.19 40.48
N PRO A 115 -7.18 30.22 40.51
CA PRO A 115 -6.43 30.63 39.33
C PRO A 115 -5.49 29.56 38.79
N GLN A 116 -4.85 28.79 39.69
CA GLN A 116 -3.97 27.68 39.31
C GLN A 116 -4.80 26.51 38.79
N LEU A 117 -5.90 26.15 39.47
CA LEU A 117 -6.83 25.13 39.00
C LEU A 117 -7.29 25.41 37.56
N ARG A 118 -7.69 26.64 37.23
CA ARG A 118 -8.13 26.99 35.87
C ARG A 118 -7.10 26.64 34.80
N LYS A 119 -5.82 26.91 35.06
CA LYS A 119 -4.73 26.60 34.14
C LYS A 119 -4.51 25.08 34.03
N VAL A 120 -4.40 24.40 35.17
CA VAL A 120 -4.10 22.96 35.19
C VAL A 120 -5.25 22.15 34.57
N TRP A 121 -6.50 22.47 34.89
CA TRP A 121 -7.66 21.84 34.27
C TRP A 121 -7.75 22.12 32.78
N ALA A 122 -7.42 23.34 32.33
CA ALA A 122 -7.37 23.65 30.89
C ALA A 122 -6.30 22.83 30.17
N GLU A 123 -5.10 22.70 30.74
CA GLU A 123 -4.02 21.86 30.19
C GLU A 123 -4.40 20.37 30.18
N ALA A 124 -5.06 19.89 31.23
CA ALA A 124 -5.54 18.50 31.31
C ALA A 124 -6.62 18.20 30.26
N VAL A 125 -7.60 19.09 30.11
CA VAL A 125 -8.64 18.97 29.06
C VAL A 125 -8.00 19.03 27.68
N HIS A 126 -7.07 19.96 27.44
CA HIS A 126 -6.34 20.04 26.17
C HIS A 126 -5.53 18.78 25.89
N TYR A 127 -4.94 18.16 26.91
CA TYR A 127 -4.24 16.89 26.77
C TYR A 127 -5.18 15.76 26.32
N VAL A 128 -6.36 15.63 26.93
CA VAL A 128 -7.37 14.62 26.55
C VAL A 128 -7.88 14.84 25.12
N ILE A 129 -8.21 16.09 24.77
CA ILE A 129 -8.58 16.45 23.39
C ILE A 129 -7.44 16.10 22.42
N GLY A 130 -6.19 16.38 22.81
CA GLY A 130 -5.01 16.04 22.02
C GLY A 130 -4.85 14.54 21.77
N LEU A 131 -5.13 13.70 22.77
CA LEU A 131 -5.14 12.24 22.60
C LEU A 131 -6.21 11.79 21.59
N LYS A 132 -7.41 12.38 21.66
CA LYS A 132 -8.47 12.13 20.68
C LYS A 132 -8.03 12.50 19.26
N GLU A 133 -7.41 13.66 19.09
CA GLU A 133 -6.91 14.08 17.78
C GLU A 133 -5.80 13.17 17.26
N ASP A 134 -4.86 12.76 18.11
CA ASP A 134 -3.77 11.86 17.73
C ASP A 134 -4.31 10.49 17.30
N TYR A 135 -5.31 9.97 18.01
CA TYR A 135 -6.01 8.75 17.59
C TYR A 135 -6.67 8.93 16.21
N SER A 136 -7.38 10.05 15.99
CA SER A 136 -8.00 10.34 14.70
C SER A 136 -6.98 10.38 13.57
N ARG A 137 -5.82 11.01 13.80
CA ARG A 137 -4.68 11.06 12.88
C ARG A 137 -4.13 9.66 12.56
N LEU A 138 -3.89 8.83 13.57
CA LEU A 138 -3.42 7.45 13.38
C LEU A 138 -4.44 6.59 12.63
N PHE A 139 -5.72 6.75 12.96
CA PHE A 139 -6.81 6.06 12.28
C PHE A 139 -6.91 6.46 10.80
N GLN A 140 -6.74 7.75 10.48
CA GLN A 140 -6.67 8.21 9.09
C GLN A 140 -5.48 7.60 8.34
N GLY A 141 -4.33 7.43 9.00
CA GLY A 141 -3.19 6.71 8.42
C GLY A 141 -3.53 5.25 8.10
N GLN A 142 -4.15 4.54 9.02
CA GLN A 142 -4.62 3.16 8.77
C GLN A 142 -5.63 3.09 7.62
N ARG A 143 -6.55 4.06 7.52
CA ARG A 143 -7.49 4.18 6.41
C ARG A 143 -6.78 4.46 5.09
N ALA A 144 -5.76 5.31 5.06
CA ALA A 144 -4.95 5.57 3.88
C ALA A 144 -4.23 4.29 3.39
N ALA A 145 -3.65 3.51 4.30
CA ALA A 145 -3.06 2.22 3.98
C ALA A 145 -4.09 1.22 3.43
N MET A 146 -5.29 1.14 4.03
CA MET A 146 -6.39 0.31 3.52
C MET A 146 -6.79 0.72 2.09
N LEU A 147 -6.91 2.02 1.82
CA LEU A 147 -7.21 2.52 0.48
C LEU A 147 -6.10 2.19 -0.53
N SER A 148 -4.83 2.24 -0.12
CA SER A 148 -3.69 1.81 -0.95
C SER A 148 -3.77 0.32 -1.26
N LEU A 149 -4.00 -0.53 -0.24
CA LEU A 149 -4.16 -1.97 -0.38
C LEU A 149 -5.29 -2.34 -1.35
N LEU A 150 -6.45 -1.68 -1.23
CA LEU A 150 -7.59 -1.92 -2.13
C LEU A 150 -7.25 -1.57 -3.59
N ARG A 151 -6.43 -0.55 -3.84
CA ARG A 151 -5.95 -0.24 -5.20
C ARG A 151 -5.00 -1.31 -5.72
N TYR A 152 -4.05 -1.76 -4.90
CA TYR A 152 -3.16 -2.86 -5.28
C TYR A 152 -3.95 -4.13 -5.59
N ASN A 153 -4.93 -4.48 -4.76
CA ASN A 153 -5.82 -5.61 -4.99
C ASN A 153 -6.59 -5.46 -6.32
N ALA A 154 -7.19 -4.30 -6.59
CA ALA A 154 -7.89 -4.06 -7.86
C ALA A 154 -6.98 -4.22 -9.09
N ASN A 155 -5.74 -3.73 -9.01
CA ASN A 155 -4.74 -3.90 -10.07
C ASN A 155 -4.33 -5.36 -10.25
N LEU A 156 -4.13 -6.10 -9.16
CA LEU A 156 -3.79 -7.52 -9.18
C LEU A 156 -4.91 -8.34 -9.84
N ILE A 157 -6.18 -8.07 -9.49
CA ILE A 157 -7.35 -8.72 -10.10
C ILE A 157 -7.43 -8.45 -11.59
N LYS A 158 -7.16 -7.21 -12.02
CA LYS A 158 -7.10 -6.86 -13.44
C LYS A 158 -6.01 -7.67 -14.17
N MET A 159 -4.83 -7.79 -13.59
CA MET A 159 -3.73 -8.59 -14.15
C MET A 159 -4.08 -10.08 -14.19
N LYS A 160 -4.71 -10.62 -13.14
CA LYS A 160 -5.20 -12.00 -13.11
C LYS A 160 -6.20 -12.30 -14.22
N ASN A 161 -7.18 -11.42 -14.45
CA ASN A 161 -8.14 -11.58 -15.53
C ASN A 161 -7.46 -11.59 -16.92
N ASN A 162 -6.46 -10.72 -17.12
CA ASN A 162 -5.66 -10.72 -18.35
C ASN A 162 -4.84 -12.00 -18.51
N MET A 163 -4.22 -12.50 -17.43
CA MET A 163 -3.44 -13.73 -17.42
C MET A 163 -4.31 -14.94 -17.80
N VAL A 164 -5.50 -15.07 -17.19
CA VAL A 164 -6.45 -16.15 -17.50
C VAL A 164 -6.90 -16.09 -18.95
N SER A 165 -7.24 -14.90 -19.46
CA SER A 165 -7.62 -14.72 -20.88
C SER A 165 -6.48 -15.09 -21.83
N ALA A 166 -5.25 -14.66 -21.55
CA ALA A 166 -4.08 -14.98 -22.36
C ALA A 166 -3.76 -16.49 -22.36
N SER A 167 -3.87 -17.14 -21.21
CA SER A 167 -3.71 -18.60 -21.09
C SER A 167 -4.78 -19.34 -21.90
N GLN A 168 -6.06 -18.98 -21.79
CA GLN A 168 -7.13 -19.59 -22.58
C GLN A 168 -6.90 -19.44 -24.09
N GLN A 169 -6.42 -18.27 -24.54
CA GLN A 169 -6.06 -18.07 -25.95
C GLN A 169 -4.87 -18.94 -26.38
N LEU A 170 -3.85 -19.07 -25.53
CA LEU A 170 -2.71 -19.93 -25.80
C LEU A 170 -3.18 -21.38 -25.93
N LYS A 171 -4.02 -21.85 -25.01
CA LYS A 171 -4.60 -23.20 -25.03
C LYS A 171 -5.31 -23.50 -26.34
N ALA A 172 -6.21 -22.60 -26.76
CA ALA A 172 -6.97 -22.77 -27.99
C ALA A 172 -6.05 -22.79 -29.23
N LYS A 173 -5.01 -21.95 -29.25
CA LYS A 173 -4.02 -21.93 -30.34
C LYS A 173 -3.17 -23.19 -30.37
N LEU A 174 -2.77 -23.71 -29.21
CA LEU A 174 -2.01 -24.96 -29.10
C LEU A 174 -2.87 -26.14 -29.54
N GLU A 175 -4.13 -26.23 -29.10
CA GLU A 175 -5.06 -27.27 -29.52
C GLU A 175 -5.27 -27.27 -31.04
N PHE A 176 -5.51 -26.09 -31.62
CA PHE A 176 -5.60 -25.93 -33.08
C PHE A 176 -4.30 -26.35 -33.79
N PHE A 177 -3.15 -25.94 -33.26
CA PHE A 177 -1.85 -26.27 -33.83
C PHE A 177 -1.56 -27.77 -33.76
N HIS A 178 -1.84 -28.42 -32.61
CA HIS A 178 -1.69 -29.87 -32.44
C HIS A 178 -2.56 -30.64 -33.44
N GLN A 179 -3.81 -30.22 -33.64
CA GLN A 179 -4.66 -30.86 -34.65
C GLN A 179 -4.10 -30.64 -36.07
N SER A 180 -3.62 -29.44 -36.38
CA SER A 180 -3.04 -29.12 -37.70
C SER A 180 -1.78 -29.95 -37.99
N ILE A 181 -0.80 -29.95 -37.08
CA ILE A 181 0.48 -30.63 -37.28
C ILE A 181 0.30 -32.15 -37.35
N ARG A 182 -0.64 -32.71 -36.58
CA ARG A 182 -0.96 -34.13 -36.63
C ARG A 182 -1.55 -34.54 -37.99
N LEU A 183 -2.48 -33.73 -38.52
CA LEU A 183 -3.05 -33.96 -39.86
C LEU A 183 -1.97 -33.89 -40.95
N ASP A 184 -1.06 -32.92 -40.87
CA ASP A 184 0.04 -32.78 -41.83
C ASP A 184 1.00 -33.99 -41.76
N LEU A 185 1.33 -34.46 -40.56
CA LEU A 185 2.16 -35.65 -40.34
C LEU A 185 1.49 -36.94 -40.83
N GLU A 186 0.19 -37.13 -40.55
CA GLU A 186 -0.61 -38.27 -41.04
C GLU A 186 -0.63 -38.31 -42.57
N ARG A 187 -1.01 -37.20 -43.22
CA ARG A 187 -1.06 -37.12 -44.69
C ARG A 187 0.30 -37.28 -45.34
N TYR A 188 1.35 -36.74 -44.72
CA TYR A 188 2.71 -36.92 -45.20
C TYR A 188 3.11 -38.39 -45.15
N SER A 189 2.82 -39.10 -44.05
CA SER A 189 3.09 -40.53 -43.89
C SER A 189 2.43 -41.36 -45.00
N ASP A 190 1.18 -41.07 -45.34
CA ASP A 190 0.44 -41.81 -46.38
C ASP A 190 1.08 -41.69 -47.78
N GLN A 191 1.64 -40.53 -48.11
CA GLN A 191 2.26 -40.29 -49.41
C GLN A 191 3.76 -40.63 -49.47
N MET A 192 4.40 -40.99 -48.35
CA MET A 192 5.86 -41.19 -48.30
C MET A 192 6.39 -42.20 -49.32
N ALA A 193 5.61 -43.22 -49.67
CA ALA A 193 6.02 -44.29 -50.59
C ALA A 193 5.83 -43.96 -52.08
N TYR A 194 4.93 -43.04 -52.42
CA TYR A 194 4.49 -42.81 -53.81
C TYR A 194 4.43 -41.33 -54.22
N GLY A 195 4.68 -40.40 -53.30
CA GLY A 195 4.59 -38.95 -53.50
C GLY A 195 5.88 -38.21 -53.12
N ILE A 196 5.75 -36.91 -52.81
CA ILE A 196 6.90 -36.06 -52.43
C ILE A 196 7.33 -36.42 -51.00
N SER A 197 8.58 -36.83 -50.84
CA SER A 197 9.20 -37.10 -49.54
C SER A 197 10.37 -36.16 -49.25
N SER A 198 10.49 -35.73 -48.00
CA SER A 198 11.54 -34.84 -47.48
C SER A 198 11.76 -35.07 -45.99
N GLU A 199 12.87 -35.72 -45.65
CA GLU A 199 13.23 -36.02 -44.26
C GLU A 199 13.48 -34.76 -43.43
N LYS A 200 14.05 -33.72 -44.04
CA LYS A 200 14.30 -32.42 -43.40
C LYS A 200 12.98 -31.76 -42.95
N MET A 201 11.94 -31.85 -43.77
CA MET A 201 10.62 -31.29 -43.44
C MET A 201 9.96 -32.09 -42.32
N LEU A 202 10.02 -33.42 -42.39
CA LEU A 202 9.49 -34.31 -41.35
C LEU A 202 10.13 -34.02 -39.98
N LYS A 203 11.45 -33.86 -39.94
CA LYS A 203 12.17 -33.52 -38.71
C LYS A 203 11.71 -32.17 -38.15
N ALA A 204 11.60 -31.14 -39.00
CA ALA A 204 11.16 -29.81 -38.57
C ALA A 204 9.73 -29.83 -37.99
N TRP A 205 8.81 -30.58 -38.60
CA TRP A 205 7.44 -30.71 -38.10
C TRP A 205 7.35 -31.44 -36.76
N LYS A 206 8.13 -32.51 -36.56
CA LYS A 206 8.25 -33.19 -35.27
C LYS A 206 8.82 -32.27 -34.19
N GLU A 207 9.85 -31.48 -34.52
CA GLU A 207 10.40 -30.48 -33.60
C GLU A 207 9.36 -29.40 -33.22
N MET A 208 8.49 -29.01 -34.15
CA MET A 208 7.42 -28.04 -33.86
C MET A 208 6.33 -28.64 -32.95
N GLU A 209 5.93 -29.90 -33.18
CA GLU A 209 4.99 -30.64 -32.33
C GLU A 209 5.53 -30.79 -30.89
N GLU A 210 6.81 -31.11 -30.74
CA GLU A 210 7.46 -31.21 -29.43
C GLU A 210 7.49 -29.85 -28.71
N LYS A 211 7.84 -28.77 -29.41
CA LYS A 211 7.83 -27.41 -28.86
C LYS A 211 6.43 -26.98 -28.39
N ALA A 212 5.39 -27.29 -29.17
CA ALA A 212 4.02 -27.01 -28.78
C ALA A 212 3.63 -27.77 -27.49
N SER A 213 4.06 -29.03 -27.37
CA SER A 213 3.83 -29.86 -26.19
C SER A 213 4.53 -29.31 -24.93
N GLN A 214 5.76 -28.79 -25.08
CA GLN A 214 6.49 -28.13 -23.99
C GLN A 214 5.79 -26.84 -23.53
N CYS A 215 5.26 -26.05 -24.46
CA CYS A 215 4.49 -24.85 -24.13
C CYS A 215 3.21 -25.17 -23.33
N ALA A 216 2.53 -26.28 -23.63
CA ALA A 216 1.34 -26.73 -22.90
C ALA A 216 1.64 -27.14 -21.44
N GLN A 217 2.86 -27.60 -21.15
CA GLN A 217 3.27 -27.95 -19.78
C GLN A 217 3.53 -26.73 -18.89
N ALA A 218 3.81 -25.57 -19.49
CA ALA A 218 4.01 -24.31 -18.75
C ALA A 218 2.69 -23.61 -18.34
N GLU A 219 1.55 -24.24 -18.59
CA GLU A 219 0.21 -23.62 -18.56
C GLU A 219 -0.52 -23.71 -17.21
N ASP A 220 0.08 -24.26 -16.15
CA ASP A 220 -0.59 -24.35 -14.85
C ASP A 220 -0.61 -23.00 -14.11
N ILE A 221 -1.55 -22.15 -14.53
CA ILE A 221 -1.88 -20.89 -13.87
C ILE A 221 -3.03 -21.05 -12.87
N GLY A 222 -3.62 -22.25 -12.75
CA GLY A 222 -4.79 -22.50 -11.90
C GLY A 222 -4.49 -22.22 -10.43
N TYR A 223 -3.33 -22.67 -9.95
CA TYR A 223 -2.85 -22.40 -8.60
C TYR A 223 -2.68 -20.89 -8.30
N LEU A 224 -2.25 -20.09 -9.29
CA LEU A 224 -2.15 -18.64 -9.13
C LEU A 224 -3.53 -17.98 -9.10
N ASP A 225 -4.47 -18.46 -9.94
CA ASP A 225 -5.83 -17.95 -9.91
C ASP A 225 -6.50 -18.18 -8.54
N GLU A 226 -6.43 -19.41 -8.04
CA GLU A 226 -7.01 -19.78 -6.75
C GLU A 226 -6.41 -18.96 -5.59
N GLN A 227 -5.09 -18.80 -5.54
CA GLN A 227 -4.44 -18.00 -4.49
C GLN A 227 -4.79 -16.52 -4.57
N ILE A 228 -4.83 -15.93 -5.78
CA ILE A 228 -5.21 -14.52 -5.95
C ILE A 228 -6.67 -14.32 -5.52
N MET A 229 -7.56 -15.26 -5.82
CA MET A 229 -8.95 -15.20 -5.35
C MET A 229 -9.06 -15.36 -3.83
N ALA A 230 -8.31 -16.28 -3.22
CA ALA A 230 -8.29 -16.44 -1.77
C ALA A 230 -7.83 -15.15 -1.07
N LEU A 231 -6.70 -14.57 -1.51
CA LEU A 231 -6.19 -13.30 -0.99
C LEU A 231 -7.19 -12.14 -1.19
N HIS A 232 -7.85 -12.09 -2.35
CA HIS A 232 -8.87 -11.09 -2.61
C HIS A 232 -10.01 -11.16 -1.59
N THR A 233 -10.51 -12.36 -1.31
CA THR A 233 -11.55 -12.59 -0.30
C THR A 233 -11.10 -12.14 1.08
N GLU A 234 -9.87 -12.49 1.49
CA GLU A 234 -9.31 -12.07 2.77
C GLU A 234 -9.24 -10.54 2.91
N ILE A 235 -8.80 -9.83 1.86
CA ILE A 235 -8.73 -8.36 1.84
C ILE A 235 -10.13 -7.73 1.96
N VAL A 236 -11.13 -8.28 1.27
CA VAL A 236 -12.51 -7.76 1.33
C VAL A 236 -13.13 -7.99 2.70
N GLU A 237 -12.87 -9.13 3.35
CA GLU A 237 -13.34 -9.38 4.72
C GLU A 237 -12.65 -8.47 5.74
N LEU A 238 -11.34 -8.20 5.58
CA LEU A 238 -10.62 -7.24 6.42
C LEU A 238 -11.24 -5.84 6.36
N GLN A 239 -11.75 -5.41 5.19
CA GLN A 239 -12.42 -4.12 5.04
C GLN A 239 -13.73 -4.02 5.86
N LYS A 240 -14.44 -5.13 6.07
CA LYS A 240 -15.71 -5.18 6.83
C LYS A 240 -15.50 -5.18 8.34
N SER A 241 -14.26 -5.36 8.79
CA SER A 241 -13.87 -5.42 10.19
C SER A 241 -14.34 -4.19 10.99
N PRO A 242 -15.18 -4.35 12.04
CA PRO A 242 -15.73 -3.23 12.81
C PRO A 242 -14.75 -2.63 13.82
N TYR A 243 -13.57 -3.25 14.01
CA TYR A 243 -12.67 -2.97 15.14
C TYR A 243 -12.19 -1.53 15.18
N ALA A 244 -11.97 -0.89 14.04
CA ALA A 244 -11.39 0.46 14.00
C ALA A 244 -12.45 1.57 14.15
N ARG A 245 -13.71 1.32 13.75
CA ARG A 245 -14.80 2.32 13.85
C ARG A 245 -15.34 2.47 15.28
N ARG A 246 -15.43 1.35 16.03
CA ARG A 246 -16.02 1.33 17.38
C ARG A 246 -15.13 1.95 18.47
N GLN A 247 -13.81 1.95 18.30
CA GLN A 247 -12.89 2.48 19.31
C GLN A 247 -12.82 4.01 19.33
N GLY A 248 -13.06 4.67 18.19
CA GLY A 248 -13.12 6.14 18.12
C GLY A 248 -14.25 6.72 18.96
N GLU A 249 -15.44 6.11 18.90
CA GLU A 249 -16.65 6.56 19.63
C GLU A 249 -16.44 6.59 21.15
N VAL A 250 -15.69 5.61 21.69
CA VAL A 250 -15.35 5.57 23.13
C VAL A 250 -14.47 6.76 23.50
N MET A 251 -13.46 7.07 22.69
CA MET A 251 -12.55 8.20 22.92
C MET A 251 -13.22 9.55 22.68
N GLU A 252 -14.28 9.61 21.85
CA GLU A 252 -15.10 10.82 21.71
C GLU A 252 -15.99 11.11 22.93
N SER A 253 -16.30 10.09 23.74
CA SER A 253 -17.11 10.25 24.95
C SER A 253 -16.32 10.74 26.18
N LEU A 254 -14.99 10.71 26.12
CA LEU A 254 -14.05 11.18 27.17
C LEU A 254 -13.80 12.69 27.04
#